data_AF-W6YM72-F1
#
_entry.id   AF-W6YM72-F1
#
_cell.length_a   1.000
_cell.length_b   1.000
_cell.length_c   1.000
_cell.angle_alpha   90.00
_cell.angle_beta   90.00
_cell.angle_gamma   90.00
#
_symmetry.space_group_name_H-M   'P 1'
#
loop_
_entity.id
_entity.type
_entity.pdbx_description
1 polymer ?
#
loop_
_entity_poly.entity_id
_entity_poly.type
_entity_poly.pdbx_seq_one_letter_code
_entity_poly.pdbx_strand_id
1 'polypeptide(L)'
;MATELAANPGFGALPNELVMSIIDCMPIETPKDIRNLSLTNRRMYLLSLDHLYSHVLVSCPWPLTRTLLHDPKLAARVQQVTWNLSTGQDNSTENRKMLSRLMRSFEPVGEKSSIDYERLTATWRDHEFMAFFITVTPAIETLTIKETYGWRDNIYWFSKPVSEVGALQNLTNVHIHGPLCLEQIAHLFRIPSLRNVTVVDIVQLERQNHDYVEWNDEIPLYTVLEKGVSNVENIVLKRACVETITLAHFTEACKQLKSFAYEHDIHNDLRSRRSPNLISKFESLFSVLTPSRASLERLSIRGDHHMLYQRHMLQLARLASRMTNLRSLDMGLIAHDDDPDQCTPEFVSEMVRYLPPTLEELTFEIDWQEHWGSKGWEGPTEILRYLADIAPAYLPLLKRVAVVDWPPKLGHFPPDFATLYQCFAEHNIHFASIPVTIDAPDPIRISDFVEPGWIFVEVADVEWHY
;
A
#
# COMPACT_ATOMS: atom_id res chain seq x y z
N MET A 1 53.99 -9.25 -43.25
CA MET A 1 53.51 -10.01 -42.08
C MET A 1 52.67 -9.07 -41.25
N ALA A 2 51.34 -9.15 -41.38
CA ALA A 2 50.42 -8.39 -40.54
C ALA A 2 49.99 -9.33 -39.40
N THR A 3 50.34 -8.96 -38.18
CA THR A 3 49.92 -9.62 -36.94
C THR A 3 48.42 -9.39 -36.74
N GLU A 4 47.63 -10.46 -36.83
CA GLU A 4 46.25 -10.50 -36.34
C GLU A 4 46.27 -10.21 -34.84
N LEU A 5 45.77 -9.03 -34.45
CA LEU A 5 45.41 -8.74 -33.07
C LEU A 5 44.21 -9.62 -32.74
N ALA A 6 44.41 -10.59 -31.83
CA ALA A 6 43.32 -11.37 -31.24
C ALA A 6 42.26 -10.41 -30.69
N ALA A 7 41.07 -10.45 -31.26
CA ALA A 7 39.94 -9.67 -30.79
C ALA A 7 39.66 -10.06 -29.34
N ASN A 8 39.87 -9.13 -28.40
CA ASN A 8 39.40 -9.30 -27.03
C ASN A 8 37.92 -9.73 -27.09
N PRO A 9 37.51 -10.81 -26.40
CA PRO A 9 36.12 -11.24 -26.41
C PRO A 9 35.27 -10.11 -25.85
N GLY A 10 34.58 -9.41 -26.75
CA GLY A 10 33.67 -8.32 -26.40
C GLY A 10 32.42 -8.87 -25.72
N PHE A 11 31.62 -7.96 -25.16
CA PHE A 11 30.35 -8.28 -24.51
C PHE A 11 29.41 -9.18 -25.37
N GLY A 12 29.51 -9.10 -26.70
CA GLY A 12 28.78 -9.95 -27.64
C GLY A 12 29.16 -11.43 -27.64
N ALA A 13 30.29 -11.81 -27.02
CA ALA A 13 30.77 -13.20 -26.90
C ALA A 13 30.34 -13.89 -25.59
N LEU A 14 29.73 -13.17 -24.65
CA LEU A 14 29.22 -13.75 -23.41
C LEU A 14 28.06 -14.73 -23.72
N PRO A 15 27.87 -15.82 -22.95
CA PRO A 15 26.65 -16.65 -22.97
C PRO A 15 25.38 -15.86 -22.63
N ASN A 16 24.21 -16.36 -23.05
CA ASN A 16 22.94 -15.66 -22.81
C ASN A 16 22.62 -15.56 -21.32
N GLU A 17 22.95 -16.59 -20.56
CA GLU A 17 22.71 -16.71 -19.13
C GLU A 17 23.42 -15.60 -18.36
N LEU A 18 24.70 -15.35 -18.70
CA LEU A 18 25.48 -14.27 -18.07
C LEU A 18 24.96 -12.88 -18.45
N VAL A 19 24.51 -12.70 -19.70
CA VAL A 19 23.91 -11.43 -20.14
C VAL A 19 22.61 -11.18 -19.40
N MET A 20 21.76 -12.20 -19.22
CA MET A 20 20.53 -12.08 -18.43
C MET A 20 20.85 -11.75 -16.96
N SER A 21 21.81 -12.42 -16.32
CA SER A 21 22.20 -12.08 -14.95
C SER A 21 22.72 -10.65 -14.79
N ILE A 22 23.35 -10.09 -15.83
CA ILE A 22 23.76 -8.67 -15.83
C ILE A 22 22.55 -7.75 -15.94
N ILE A 23 21.56 -8.11 -16.76
CA ILE A 23 20.30 -7.35 -16.89
C ILE A 23 19.51 -7.42 -15.58
N ASP A 24 19.47 -8.57 -14.91
CA ASP A 24 18.78 -8.79 -13.63
C ASP A 24 19.32 -7.87 -12.51
N CYS A 25 20.58 -7.43 -12.61
CA CYS A 25 21.19 -6.49 -11.68
C CYS A 25 20.88 -5.02 -12.00
N MET A 26 20.25 -4.72 -13.14
CA MET A 26 19.90 -3.35 -13.50
C MET A 26 18.62 -2.91 -12.78
N PRO A 27 18.58 -1.71 -12.19
CA PRO A 27 17.39 -1.21 -11.49
C PRO A 27 16.21 -1.04 -12.44
N ILE A 28 15.13 -1.81 -12.20
CA ILE A 28 13.89 -1.83 -12.99
C ILE A 28 13.24 -0.43 -13.03
N GLU A 29 13.41 0.35 -11.96
CA GLU A 29 12.89 1.71 -11.79
C GLU A 29 13.52 2.72 -12.76
N THR A 30 14.66 2.39 -13.39
CA THR A 30 15.33 3.22 -14.40
C THR A 30 15.45 2.48 -15.74
N PRO A 31 14.34 2.30 -16.47
CA PRO A 31 14.28 1.47 -17.67
C PRO A 31 15.11 2.01 -18.86
N LYS A 32 15.75 3.18 -18.71
CA LYS A 32 16.59 3.80 -19.74
C LYS A 32 17.79 2.93 -20.09
N ASP A 33 18.44 2.30 -19.12
CA ASP A 33 19.66 1.51 -19.35
C ASP A 33 19.33 0.20 -20.05
N ILE A 34 18.26 -0.47 -19.61
CA ILE A 34 17.74 -1.70 -20.24
C ILE A 34 17.24 -1.38 -21.67
N ARG A 35 16.58 -0.23 -21.86
CA ARG A 35 16.17 0.22 -23.19
C ARG A 35 17.38 0.46 -24.09
N ASN A 36 18.39 1.18 -23.62
CA ASN A 36 19.62 1.43 -24.39
C ASN A 36 20.32 0.13 -24.77
N LEU A 37 20.39 -0.83 -23.85
CA LEU A 37 20.92 -2.17 -24.12
C LEU A 37 20.13 -2.88 -25.22
N SER A 38 18.80 -2.84 -25.16
CA SER A 38 17.93 -3.47 -26.16
C SER A 38 18.13 -2.93 -27.58
N LEU A 39 18.57 -1.67 -27.70
CA LEU A 39 18.80 -1.00 -28.99
C LEU A 39 20.16 -1.34 -29.62
N THR A 40 21.06 -2.00 -28.90
CA THR A 40 22.42 -2.29 -29.39
C THR A 40 22.43 -3.34 -30.51
N ASN A 41 21.69 -4.43 -30.37
CA ASN A 41 21.55 -5.48 -31.38
C ASN A 41 20.35 -6.40 -31.07
N ARG A 42 19.99 -7.26 -32.04
CA ARG A 42 18.83 -8.17 -31.93
C ARG A 42 18.93 -9.17 -30.77
N ARG A 43 20.14 -9.62 -30.43
CA ARG A 43 20.35 -10.55 -29.32
C ARG A 43 20.03 -9.88 -27.99
N MET A 44 20.56 -8.67 -27.78
CA MET A 44 20.28 -7.88 -26.57
C MET A 44 18.80 -7.49 -26.48
N TYR A 45 18.18 -7.12 -27.61
CA TYR A 45 16.74 -6.90 -27.67
C TYR A 45 15.96 -8.09 -27.10
N LEU A 46 16.20 -9.31 -27.61
CA LEU A 46 15.48 -10.52 -27.19
C LEU A 46 15.72 -10.87 -25.72
N LEU A 47 16.95 -10.68 -25.21
CA LEU A 47 17.29 -10.99 -23.81
C LEU A 47 16.74 -9.94 -22.83
N SER A 48 16.55 -8.69 -23.26
CA SER A 48 16.00 -7.62 -22.42
C SER A 48 14.47 -7.56 -22.42
N LEU A 49 13.78 -8.30 -23.30
CA LEU A 49 12.33 -8.20 -23.46
C LEU A 49 11.55 -8.42 -22.16
N ASP A 50 11.89 -9.43 -21.37
CA ASP A 50 11.18 -9.69 -20.11
C ASP A 50 11.34 -8.52 -19.14
N HIS A 51 12.53 -7.95 -19.02
CA HIS A 51 12.77 -6.79 -18.16
C HIS A 51 12.13 -5.50 -18.66
N LEU A 52 12.00 -5.34 -19.98
CA LEU A 52 11.38 -4.14 -20.57
C LEU A 52 9.87 -4.13 -20.42
N TYR A 53 9.23 -5.30 -20.36
CA TYR A 53 7.78 -5.42 -20.38
C TYR A 53 7.20 -6.03 -19.10
N SER A 54 8.01 -6.58 -18.19
CA SER A 54 7.55 -7.12 -16.90
C SER A 54 6.93 -6.04 -16.03
N HIS A 55 7.53 -4.86 -15.98
CA HIS A 55 7.01 -3.69 -15.27
C HIS A 55 6.71 -2.55 -16.23
N VAL A 56 5.46 -2.11 -16.21
CA VAL A 56 4.96 -1.06 -17.07
C VAL A 56 4.46 0.11 -16.23
N LEU A 57 5.14 1.26 -16.35
CA LEU A 57 4.60 2.54 -15.93
C LEU A 57 3.72 3.11 -17.04
N VAL A 58 2.40 3.16 -16.80
CA VAL A 58 1.44 3.72 -17.74
C VAL A 58 1.22 5.19 -17.43
N SER A 59 1.97 6.04 -18.13
CA SER A 59 1.77 7.50 -18.16
C SER A 59 1.14 7.99 -19.47
N CYS A 60 1.42 7.28 -20.57
CA CYS A 60 0.75 7.46 -21.85
C CYS A 60 0.24 6.11 -22.36
N PRO A 61 -1.03 5.79 -22.10
CA PRO A 61 -1.56 4.44 -22.35
C PRO A 61 -1.65 4.04 -23.82
N TRP A 62 -1.74 5.01 -24.73
CA TRP A 62 -2.20 4.77 -26.11
C TRP A 62 -1.23 3.93 -26.95
N PRO A 63 0.06 4.31 -27.08
CA PRO A 63 1.00 3.58 -27.93
C PRO A 63 1.29 2.18 -27.37
N LEU A 64 1.37 2.08 -26.05
CA LEU A 64 1.62 0.83 -25.36
C LEU A 64 0.48 -0.16 -25.61
N THR A 65 -0.75 0.25 -25.36
CA THR A 65 -1.90 -0.68 -25.46
C THR A 65 -2.11 -1.13 -26.89
N ARG A 66 -1.93 -0.24 -27.88
CA ARG A 66 -1.90 -0.63 -29.29
C ARG A 66 -0.83 -1.70 -29.56
N THR A 67 0.36 -1.54 -28.98
CA THR A 67 1.46 -2.51 -29.15
C THR A 67 1.11 -3.85 -28.53
N LEU A 68 0.61 -3.86 -27.30
CA LEU A 68 0.23 -5.09 -26.59
C LEU A 68 -0.94 -5.82 -27.28
N LEU A 69 -1.88 -5.07 -27.84
CA LEU A 69 -2.97 -5.64 -28.64
C LEU A 69 -2.48 -6.31 -29.94
N HIS A 70 -1.48 -5.73 -30.60
CA HIS A 70 -0.92 -6.30 -31.83
C HIS A 70 0.04 -7.47 -31.56
N ASP A 71 0.65 -7.53 -30.38
CA ASP A 71 1.55 -8.60 -29.98
C ASP A 71 1.15 -9.23 -28.64
N PRO A 72 0.27 -10.26 -28.65
CA PRO A 72 -0.15 -10.96 -27.45
C PRO A 72 1.02 -11.60 -26.68
N LYS A 73 2.15 -11.90 -27.33
CA LYS A 73 3.33 -12.46 -26.65
C LYS A 73 4.04 -11.42 -25.79
N LEU A 74 3.92 -10.13 -26.12
CA LEU A 74 4.40 -9.04 -25.27
C LEU A 74 3.39 -8.78 -24.14
N ALA A 75 2.10 -8.81 -24.43
CA ALA A 75 1.06 -8.64 -23.41
C ALA A 75 1.14 -9.69 -22.29
N ALA A 76 1.46 -10.93 -22.64
CA ALA A 76 1.67 -12.02 -21.68
C ALA A 76 2.94 -11.87 -20.81
N ARG A 77 3.82 -10.90 -21.09
CA ARG A 77 5.00 -10.61 -20.27
C ARG A 77 4.74 -9.56 -19.20
N VAL A 78 3.64 -8.83 -19.30
CA VAL A 78 3.30 -7.77 -18.33
C VAL A 78 2.85 -8.39 -17.03
N GLN A 79 3.66 -8.24 -15.99
CA GLN A 79 3.41 -8.77 -14.64
C GLN A 79 3.07 -7.68 -13.64
N GLN A 80 3.66 -6.49 -13.80
CA GLN A 80 3.49 -5.36 -12.90
C GLN A 80 3.06 -4.13 -13.68
N VAL A 81 2.01 -3.46 -13.19
CA VAL A 81 1.46 -2.27 -13.83
C VAL A 81 1.35 -1.17 -12.81
N THR A 82 1.99 -0.03 -13.09
CA THR A 82 1.80 1.21 -12.34
C THR A 82 1.03 2.19 -13.21
N TRP A 83 -0.24 2.36 -12.90
CA TRP A 83 -1.12 3.33 -13.53
C TRP A 83 -0.90 4.71 -12.90
N ASN A 84 -0.27 5.61 -13.66
CA ASN A 84 0.04 6.97 -13.22
C ASN A 84 -0.25 7.97 -14.34
N LEU A 85 -1.54 8.24 -14.55
CA LEU A 85 -1.99 9.14 -15.59
C LEU A 85 -2.10 10.59 -15.07
N SER A 86 -0.97 11.18 -14.69
CA SER A 86 -0.91 12.60 -14.34
C SER A 86 -1.34 13.43 -15.55
N THR A 87 -2.51 14.03 -15.45
CA THR A 87 -3.18 14.81 -16.51
C THR A 87 -2.21 15.71 -17.30
N GLY A 88 -2.16 15.54 -18.63
CA GLY A 88 -1.65 16.59 -19.53
C GLY A 88 -0.99 16.21 -20.86
N GLN A 89 -0.41 15.01 -21.01
CA GLN A 89 0.62 14.88 -22.07
C GLN A 89 0.17 14.43 -23.47
N ASP A 90 -0.98 13.77 -23.69
CA ASP A 90 -1.46 13.57 -25.08
C ASP A 90 -2.95 13.16 -25.17
N ASN A 91 -3.84 14.12 -24.93
CA ASN A 91 -5.30 13.97 -25.10
C ASN A 91 -5.77 14.44 -26.49
N SER A 92 -4.94 14.25 -27.52
CA SER A 92 -5.31 14.63 -28.89
C SER A 92 -6.65 14.00 -29.32
N THR A 93 -7.43 14.72 -30.12
CA THR A 93 -8.72 14.24 -30.61
C THR A 93 -8.58 12.94 -31.43
N GLU A 94 -7.42 12.72 -32.04
CA GLU A 94 -7.10 11.51 -32.81
C GLU A 94 -6.89 10.30 -31.90
N ASN A 95 -6.11 10.44 -30.82
CA ASN A 95 -5.94 9.38 -29.82
C ASN A 95 -7.29 9.02 -29.20
N ARG A 96 -8.13 10.02 -28.88
CA ARG A 96 -9.49 9.81 -28.36
C ARG A 96 -10.38 9.02 -29.32
N LYS A 97 -10.36 9.33 -30.62
CA LYS A 97 -11.15 8.61 -31.65
C LYS A 97 -10.64 7.20 -31.88
N MET A 98 -9.33 7.01 -31.93
CA MET A 98 -8.71 5.69 -32.04
C MET A 98 -9.11 4.82 -30.85
N LEU A 99 -9.12 5.40 -29.65
CA LEU A 99 -9.49 4.69 -28.44
C LEU A 99 -10.93 4.22 -28.44
N SER A 100 -11.87 5.12 -28.71
CA SER A 100 -13.29 4.75 -28.76
C SER A 100 -13.55 3.67 -29.82
N ARG A 101 -12.76 3.62 -30.90
CA ARG A 101 -12.82 2.50 -31.87
C ARG A 101 -12.28 1.20 -31.31
N LEU A 102 -11.14 1.23 -30.61
CA LEU A 102 -10.56 0.05 -29.98
C LEU A 102 -11.53 -0.52 -28.94
N MET A 103 -12.02 0.29 -28.01
CA MET A 103 -12.96 -0.16 -26.98
C MET A 103 -14.24 -0.78 -27.59
N ARG A 104 -14.83 -0.13 -28.62
CA ARG A 104 -15.98 -0.69 -29.36
C ARG A 104 -15.67 -2.01 -30.07
N SER A 105 -14.43 -2.26 -30.48
CA SER A 105 -14.06 -3.50 -31.17
C SER A 105 -13.91 -4.71 -30.24
N PHE A 106 -13.83 -4.47 -28.93
CA PHE A 106 -13.73 -5.51 -27.90
C PHE A 106 -15.02 -5.73 -27.11
N GLU A 107 -16.06 -4.93 -27.35
CA GLU A 107 -17.38 -5.22 -26.81
C GLU A 107 -17.94 -6.51 -27.45
N PRO A 108 -18.57 -7.40 -26.66
CA PRO A 108 -19.17 -8.63 -27.18
C PRO A 108 -20.15 -8.32 -28.30
N VAL A 109 -20.03 -9.03 -29.44
CA VAL A 109 -20.92 -8.86 -30.58
C VAL A 109 -22.36 -9.20 -30.16
N GLY A 110 -23.21 -8.18 -30.02
CA GLY A 110 -24.63 -8.33 -29.66
C GLY A 110 -25.08 -7.46 -28.48
N GLU A 111 -24.16 -6.96 -27.66
CA GLU A 111 -24.48 -5.94 -26.66
C GLU A 111 -24.42 -4.55 -27.31
N LYS A 112 -25.52 -3.79 -27.22
CA LYS A 112 -25.46 -2.37 -27.56
C LYS A 112 -24.62 -1.70 -26.48
N SER A 113 -23.45 -1.21 -26.86
CA SER A 113 -22.72 -0.23 -26.05
C SER A 113 -23.68 0.88 -25.63
N SER A 114 -24.07 0.88 -24.35
CA SER A 114 -24.85 1.97 -23.77
C SER A 114 -23.97 3.19 -23.49
N ILE A 115 -22.64 3.04 -23.66
CA ILE A 115 -21.65 4.01 -23.25
C ILE A 115 -21.20 4.83 -24.47
N ASP A 116 -21.67 6.09 -24.51
CA ASP A 116 -21.09 7.07 -25.42
C ASP A 116 -19.70 7.51 -24.90
N TYR A 117 -18.67 6.75 -25.30
CA TYR A 117 -17.27 7.01 -24.96
C TYR A 117 -16.78 8.42 -25.38
N GLU A 118 -17.47 9.09 -26.31
CA GLU A 118 -17.11 10.45 -26.72
C GLU A 118 -17.60 11.50 -25.71
N ARG A 119 -18.70 11.22 -25.00
CA ARG A 119 -19.30 12.09 -23.96
C ARG A 119 -18.74 11.88 -22.55
N LEU A 120 -17.96 10.82 -22.32
CA LEU A 120 -17.32 10.62 -21.01
C LEU A 120 -16.35 11.76 -20.69
N THR A 121 -16.34 12.16 -19.41
CA THR A 121 -15.28 13.02 -18.87
C THR A 121 -13.92 12.38 -19.14
N ALA A 122 -12.88 13.21 -19.27
CA ALA A 122 -11.52 12.70 -19.54
C ALA A 122 -11.11 11.67 -18.47
N THR A 123 -11.32 12.01 -17.20
CA THR A 123 -10.99 11.16 -16.04
C THR A 123 -11.72 9.82 -16.03
N TRP A 124 -13.00 9.76 -16.40
CA TRP A 124 -13.73 8.49 -16.42
C TRP A 124 -13.33 7.61 -17.60
N ARG A 125 -12.96 8.21 -18.73
CA ARG A 125 -12.39 7.47 -19.84
C ARG A 125 -11.07 6.82 -19.46
N ASP A 126 -10.29 7.47 -18.61
CA ASP A 126 -9.02 6.92 -18.11
C ASP A 126 -9.25 5.68 -17.25
N HIS A 127 -10.28 5.68 -16.40
CA HIS A 127 -10.73 4.48 -15.69
C HIS A 127 -11.14 3.36 -16.64
N GLU A 128 -12.05 3.64 -17.58
CA GLU A 128 -12.56 2.61 -18.50
C GLU A 128 -11.42 2.04 -19.37
N PHE A 129 -10.44 2.87 -19.69
CA PHE A 129 -9.25 2.42 -20.38
C PHE A 129 -8.36 1.56 -19.50
N MET A 130 -8.12 1.96 -18.25
CA MET A 130 -7.40 1.14 -17.29
C MET A 130 -8.07 -0.23 -17.19
N ALA A 131 -9.39 -0.29 -17.02
CA ALA A 131 -10.16 -1.52 -17.01
C ALA A 131 -9.94 -2.38 -18.28
N PHE A 132 -9.92 -1.77 -19.45
CA PHE A 132 -9.59 -2.46 -20.71
C PHE A 132 -8.11 -2.92 -20.78
N PHE A 133 -7.18 -2.12 -20.28
CA PHE A 133 -5.76 -2.45 -20.29
C PHE A 133 -5.48 -3.72 -19.49
N ILE A 134 -6.07 -3.85 -18.30
CA ILE A 134 -5.90 -5.02 -17.43
C ILE A 134 -6.49 -6.29 -18.06
N THR A 135 -7.51 -6.19 -18.91
CA THR A 135 -8.12 -7.37 -19.53
C THR A 135 -7.28 -7.91 -20.69
N VAL A 136 -6.51 -7.04 -21.36
CA VAL A 136 -5.59 -7.45 -22.44
C VAL A 136 -4.22 -7.90 -21.93
N THR A 137 -3.96 -7.86 -20.63
CA THR A 137 -2.69 -8.22 -19.97
C THR A 137 -2.90 -9.35 -18.97
N PRO A 138 -2.99 -10.61 -19.44
CA PRO A 138 -3.48 -11.74 -18.64
C PRO A 138 -2.52 -12.19 -17.53
N ALA A 139 -1.25 -11.81 -17.60
CA ALA A 139 -0.21 -12.24 -16.67
C ALA A 139 0.03 -11.25 -15.51
N ILE A 140 -0.82 -10.23 -15.34
CA ILE A 140 -0.63 -9.25 -14.26
C ILE A 140 -0.73 -9.92 -12.90
N GLU A 141 0.30 -9.69 -12.09
CA GLU A 141 0.44 -10.11 -10.70
C GLU A 141 0.28 -8.93 -9.74
N THR A 142 0.76 -7.74 -10.13
CA THR A 142 0.71 -6.53 -9.31
C THR A 142 0.12 -5.35 -10.07
N LEU A 143 -0.92 -4.74 -9.50
CA LEU A 143 -1.54 -3.52 -10.03
C LEU A 143 -1.40 -2.38 -9.02
N THR A 144 -0.76 -1.30 -9.41
CA THR A 144 -0.65 -0.05 -8.63
C THR A 144 -1.38 1.07 -9.36
N ILE A 145 -2.31 1.76 -8.70
CA ILE A 145 -3.06 2.90 -9.24
C ILE A 145 -2.72 4.12 -8.41
N LYS A 146 -2.01 5.11 -8.97
CA LYS A 146 -1.53 6.29 -8.23
C LYS A 146 -2.49 7.48 -8.23
N GLU A 147 -3.34 7.60 -9.24
CA GLU A 147 -4.26 8.73 -9.36
C GLU A 147 -5.66 8.23 -9.75
N THR A 148 -6.63 8.43 -8.85
CA THR A 148 -8.05 8.11 -9.07
C THR A 148 -8.94 9.35 -9.09
N TYR A 149 -8.35 10.55 -9.00
CA TYR A 149 -9.09 11.80 -8.92
C TYR A 149 -10.03 11.98 -10.12
N GLY A 150 -11.30 12.29 -9.84
CA GLY A 150 -12.32 12.50 -10.86
C GLY A 150 -12.86 11.22 -11.51
N TRP A 151 -12.49 10.03 -11.02
CA TRP A 151 -13.23 8.80 -11.33
C TRP A 151 -14.61 8.85 -10.68
N ARG A 152 -15.57 8.11 -11.25
CA ARG A 152 -16.95 8.11 -10.73
C ARG A 152 -16.98 7.49 -9.34
N ASP A 153 -17.61 8.19 -8.42
CA ASP A 153 -17.62 7.88 -6.99
C ASP A 153 -18.77 6.98 -6.55
N ASN A 154 -19.70 6.68 -7.45
CA ASN A 154 -20.99 6.06 -7.16
C ASN A 154 -21.20 4.67 -7.75
N ILE A 155 -20.13 4.08 -8.32
CA ILE A 155 -20.14 2.77 -8.97
C ILE A 155 -18.95 1.91 -8.57
N TYR A 156 -19.07 0.61 -8.77
CA TYR A 156 -17.99 -0.36 -8.63
C TYR A 156 -16.99 -0.25 -9.78
N TRP A 157 -15.71 -0.03 -9.44
CA TRP A 157 -14.67 0.22 -10.43
C TRP A 157 -14.21 -1.03 -11.19
N PHE A 158 -14.35 -2.21 -10.57
CA PHE A 158 -13.78 -3.45 -11.09
C PHE A 158 -14.83 -4.50 -11.47
N SER A 159 -16.11 -4.13 -11.55
CA SER A 159 -17.19 -5.07 -11.88
C SER A 159 -16.99 -5.74 -13.24
N LYS A 160 -16.66 -4.96 -14.27
CA LYS A 160 -16.35 -5.44 -15.63
C LYS A 160 -15.11 -6.35 -15.70
N PRO A 161 -13.89 -5.90 -15.33
CA PRO A 161 -12.69 -6.70 -15.51
C PRO A 161 -12.70 -7.99 -14.67
N VAL A 162 -13.38 -8.01 -13.52
CA VAL A 162 -13.52 -9.23 -12.71
C VAL A 162 -14.51 -10.23 -13.31
N SER A 163 -15.49 -9.76 -14.09
CA SER A 163 -16.48 -10.63 -14.73
C SER A 163 -15.95 -11.26 -16.03
N GLU A 164 -14.84 -10.76 -16.57
CA GLU A 164 -14.25 -11.26 -17.81
C GLU A 164 -13.48 -12.56 -17.56
N VAL A 165 -13.82 -13.61 -18.31
CA VAL A 165 -13.20 -14.94 -18.17
C VAL A 165 -11.72 -14.85 -18.54
N GLY A 166 -10.84 -15.24 -17.62
CA GLY A 166 -9.38 -15.20 -17.88
C GLY A 166 -8.69 -13.95 -17.36
N ALA A 167 -9.42 -12.86 -17.14
CA ALA A 167 -8.85 -11.63 -16.63
C ALA A 167 -8.44 -11.77 -15.16
N LEU A 168 -7.33 -11.12 -14.80
CA LEU A 168 -6.83 -10.99 -13.42
C LEU A 168 -6.59 -12.32 -12.67
N GLN A 169 -6.46 -13.45 -13.38
CA GLN A 169 -6.26 -14.77 -12.75
C GLN A 169 -4.95 -14.91 -11.98
N ASN A 170 -3.96 -14.07 -12.30
CA ASN A 170 -2.66 -14.04 -11.65
C ASN A 170 -2.52 -12.88 -10.67
N LEU A 171 -3.52 -11.99 -10.56
CA LEU A 171 -3.42 -10.78 -9.76
C LEU A 171 -3.36 -11.15 -8.29
N THR A 172 -2.23 -10.90 -7.65
CA THR A 172 -1.95 -11.22 -6.24
C THR A 172 -1.88 -9.98 -5.37
N ASN A 173 -1.46 -8.84 -5.94
CA ASN A 173 -1.24 -7.59 -5.22
C ASN A 173 -1.98 -6.44 -5.90
N VAL A 174 -2.71 -5.66 -5.11
CA VAL A 174 -3.31 -4.40 -5.55
C VAL A 174 -2.93 -3.28 -4.60
N HIS A 175 -2.45 -2.17 -5.17
CA HIS A 175 -2.20 -0.93 -4.47
C HIS A 175 -2.98 0.21 -5.12
N ILE A 176 -3.83 0.92 -4.37
CA ILE A 176 -4.64 2.02 -4.90
C ILE A 176 -4.45 3.24 -4.01
N HIS A 177 -4.05 4.34 -4.62
CA HIS A 177 -4.05 5.67 -4.03
C HIS A 177 -5.34 6.37 -4.44
N GLY A 178 -6.08 6.86 -3.44
CA GLY A 178 -7.34 7.55 -3.60
C GLY A 178 -7.22 8.97 -4.16
N PRO A 179 -8.30 9.77 -4.03
CA PRO A 179 -9.46 9.53 -3.17
C PRO A 179 -10.42 8.46 -3.72
N LEU A 180 -10.95 7.59 -2.84
CA LEU A 180 -12.05 6.66 -3.14
C LEU A 180 -12.85 6.23 -1.90
N CYS A 181 -14.07 5.76 -2.11
CA CYS A 181 -14.84 4.96 -1.14
C CYS A 181 -14.45 3.48 -1.22
N LEU A 182 -14.34 2.80 -0.07
CA LEU A 182 -13.90 1.39 -0.01
C LEU A 182 -14.82 0.46 -0.82
N GLU A 183 -16.11 0.74 -0.85
CA GLU A 183 -17.12 -0.03 -1.57
C GLU A 183 -16.77 -0.17 -3.06
N GLN A 184 -16.14 0.84 -3.66
CA GLN A 184 -15.84 0.87 -5.10
C GLN A 184 -14.92 -0.27 -5.55
N ILE A 185 -14.15 -0.84 -4.61
CA ILE A 185 -13.21 -1.93 -4.88
C ILE A 185 -13.72 -3.31 -4.46
N ALA A 186 -15.00 -3.42 -4.04
CA ALA A 186 -15.58 -4.67 -3.54
C ALA A 186 -15.38 -5.86 -4.49
N HIS A 187 -15.50 -5.65 -5.80
CA HIS A 187 -15.31 -6.73 -6.78
C HIS A 187 -13.91 -7.33 -6.81
N LEU A 188 -12.87 -6.59 -6.40
CA LEU A 188 -11.50 -7.15 -6.32
C LEU A 188 -11.43 -8.31 -5.33
N PHE A 189 -12.22 -8.28 -4.26
CA PHE A 189 -12.26 -9.35 -3.25
C PHE A 189 -12.88 -10.65 -3.78
N ARG A 190 -13.44 -10.66 -5.00
CA ARG A 190 -13.91 -11.88 -5.67
C ARG A 190 -12.82 -12.57 -6.48
N ILE A 191 -11.68 -11.93 -6.69
CA ILE A 191 -10.57 -12.48 -7.48
C ILE A 191 -9.89 -13.61 -6.67
N PRO A 192 -9.86 -14.86 -7.17
CA PRO A 192 -9.36 -15.99 -6.40
C PRO A 192 -7.86 -15.94 -6.10
N SER A 193 -7.05 -15.32 -6.96
CA SER A 193 -5.60 -15.19 -6.79
C SER A 193 -5.19 -14.04 -5.86
N LEU A 194 -6.09 -13.09 -5.61
CA LEU A 194 -5.74 -11.88 -4.85
C LEU A 194 -5.43 -12.22 -3.39
N ARG A 195 -4.32 -11.68 -2.88
CA ARG A 195 -3.84 -11.91 -1.51
C ARG A 195 -3.62 -10.62 -0.75
N ASN A 196 -3.15 -9.57 -1.42
CA ASN A 196 -2.73 -8.33 -0.80
C ASN A 196 -3.50 -7.14 -1.39
N VAL A 197 -4.14 -6.37 -0.52
CA VAL A 197 -4.85 -5.14 -0.88
C VAL A 197 -4.36 -4.01 0.00
N THR A 198 -3.74 -3.01 -0.62
CA THR A 198 -3.31 -1.78 0.06
C THR A 198 -4.01 -0.59 -0.56
N VAL A 199 -4.76 0.15 0.24
CA VAL A 199 -5.49 1.34 -0.19
C VAL A 199 -5.09 2.53 0.67
N VAL A 200 -4.79 3.65 0.02
CA VAL A 200 -4.42 4.91 0.67
C VAL A 200 -5.48 5.95 0.32
N ASP A 201 -5.82 6.83 1.25
CA ASP A 201 -6.78 7.93 1.05
C ASP A 201 -8.20 7.44 0.76
N ILE A 202 -8.74 6.64 1.68
CA ILE A 202 -10.15 6.24 1.65
C ILE A 202 -11.01 7.32 2.29
N VAL A 203 -11.96 7.83 1.53
CA VAL A 203 -12.83 8.94 1.91
C VAL A 203 -14.28 8.52 2.10
N GLN A 204 -15.00 9.27 2.93
CA GLN A 204 -16.46 9.23 3.00
C GLN A 204 -17.03 10.47 2.35
N LEU A 205 -17.77 10.28 1.27
CA LEU A 205 -18.30 11.38 0.49
C LEU A 205 -19.63 11.87 1.04
N GLU A 206 -19.84 13.19 1.02
CA GLU A 206 -21.17 13.76 1.20
C GLU A 206 -22.03 13.40 -0.01
N ARG A 207 -23.09 12.63 0.23
CA ARG A 207 -24.06 12.26 -0.79
C ARG A 207 -25.39 12.89 -0.47
N GLN A 208 -26.03 13.49 -1.47
CA GLN A 208 -27.40 13.96 -1.35
C GLN A 208 -28.34 12.74 -1.36
N ASN A 209 -29.49 12.84 -0.68
CA ASN A 209 -30.45 11.73 -0.52
C ASN A 209 -31.03 11.16 -1.84
N HIS A 210 -30.68 11.73 -2.99
CA HIS A 210 -31.13 11.31 -4.32
C HIS A 210 -29.98 10.94 -5.27
N ASP A 211 -28.75 10.94 -4.77
CA ASP A 211 -27.61 10.52 -5.57
C ASP A 211 -27.68 9.01 -5.74
N TYR A 212 -27.74 8.57 -7.00
CA TYR A 212 -27.68 7.16 -7.35
C TYR A 212 -26.36 6.56 -6.87
N VAL A 213 -26.42 5.41 -6.19
CA VAL A 213 -25.28 4.67 -5.70
C VAL A 213 -25.50 3.18 -6.01
N GLU A 214 -24.65 2.61 -6.86
CA GLU A 214 -24.80 1.22 -7.35
C GLU A 214 -24.97 0.21 -6.20
N TRP A 215 -24.21 0.37 -5.11
CA TRP A 215 -24.24 -0.53 -3.96
C TRP A 215 -25.34 -0.29 -2.93
N ASN A 216 -26.17 0.74 -3.13
CA ASN A 216 -27.38 0.98 -2.35
C ASN A 216 -28.63 0.61 -3.16
N ASP A 217 -28.60 0.89 -4.47
CA ASP A 217 -29.80 0.89 -5.31
C ASP A 217 -29.92 -0.37 -6.20
N GLU A 218 -28.80 -0.89 -6.73
CA GLU A 218 -28.83 -1.95 -7.76
C GLU A 218 -28.21 -3.27 -7.29
N ILE A 219 -26.95 -3.23 -6.82
CA ILE A 219 -26.18 -4.42 -6.45
C ILE A 219 -25.66 -4.21 -5.02
N PRO A 220 -26.45 -4.55 -3.99
CA PRO A 220 -26.06 -4.27 -2.61
C PRO A 220 -24.71 -4.87 -2.22
N LEU A 221 -23.92 -4.15 -1.43
CA LEU A 221 -22.55 -4.55 -1.06
C LEU A 221 -22.45 -5.99 -0.52
N TYR A 222 -23.39 -6.41 0.32
CA TYR A 222 -23.42 -7.75 0.91
C TYR A 222 -23.65 -8.88 -0.12
N THR A 223 -24.17 -8.57 -1.31
CA THR A 223 -24.34 -9.54 -2.41
C THR A 223 -23.03 -9.74 -3.19
N VAL A 224 -22.14 -8.75 -3.18
CA VAL A 224 -20.81 -8.83 -3.79
C VAL A 224 -19.82 -9.47 -2.81
N LEU A 225 -19.93 -9.11 -1.53
CA LEU A 225 -19.06 -9.53 -0.44
C LEU A 225 -19.76 -10.55 0.47
N GLU A 226 -20.12 -11.70 -0.10
CA GLU A 226 -20.61 -12.82 0.69
C GLU A 226 -19.53 -13.31 1.67
N LYS A 227 -19.96 -13.80 2.84
CA LYS A 227 -19.05 -14.27 3.88
C LYS A 227 -18.12 -15.37 3.36
N GLY A 228 -16.81 -15.19 3.55
CA GLY A 228 -15.80 -16.15 3.11
C GLY A 228 -15.68 -16.30 1.59
N VAL A 229 -16.13 -15.35 0.78
CA VAL A 229 -15.94 -15.39 -0.69
C VAL A 229 -14.48 -15.12 -1.10
N SER A 230 -13.77 -14.31 -0.32
CA SER A 230 -12.44 -13.77 -0.65
C SER A 230 -11.29 -14.61 -0.12
N ASN A 231 -10.23 -14.71 -0.93
CA ASN A 231 -8.95 -15.30 -0.55
C ASN A 231 -7.91 -14.25 -0.12
N VAL A 232 -8.29 -12.99 0.03
CA VAL A 232 -7.40 -11.92 0.53
C VAL A 232 -6.92 -12.26 1.94
N GLU A 233 -5.61 -12.17 2.13
CA GLU A 233 -4.93 -12.49 3.39
C GLU A 233 -4.45 -11.23 4.10
N ASN A 234 -4.18 -10.15 3.37
CA ASN A 234 -3.62 -8.91 3.91
C ASN A 234 -4.40 -7.70 3.39
N ILE A 235 -4.95 -6.92 4.32
CA ILE A 235 -5.64 -5.65 4.05
C ILE A 235 -4.90 -4.53 4.77
N VAL A 236 -4.50 -3.50 4.03
CA VAL A 236 -3.85 -2.30 4.56
C VAL A 236 -4.63 -1.08 4.09
N LEU A 237 -5.20 -0.34 5.03
CA LEU A 237 -5.98 0.87 4.79
C LEU A 237 -5.25 2.04 5.45
N LYS A 238 -4.54 2.84 4.67
CA LYS A 238 -3.80 4.02 5.14
C LYS A 238 -4.63 5.29 4.94
N ARG A 239 -4.51 6.25 5.87
CA ARG A 239 -5.25 7.52 5.84
C ARG A 239 -6.72 7.29 5.45
N ALA A 240 -7.43 6.51 6.25
CA ALA A 240 -8.74 5.97 5.88
C ALA A 240 -9.87 6.46 6.80
N CYS A 241 -11.01 6.80 6.21
CA CYS A 241 -12.27 6.97 6.91
C CYS A 241 -13.30 5.98 6.38
N VAL A 242 -13.58 4.92 7.14
CA VAL A 242 -14.52 3.85 6.75
C VAL A 242 -15.58 3.65 7.83
N GLU A 243 -16.81 3.37 7.40
CA GLU A 243 -17.89 2.99 8.30
C GLU A 243 -17.64 1.57 8.78
N THR A 244 -17.85 1.32 10.06
CA THR A 244 -17.54 -0.01 10.63
C THR A 244 -18.41 -1.11 10.04
N ILE A 245 -19.62 -0.79 9.58
CA ILE A 245 -20.50 -1.72 8.84
C ILE A 245 -19.87 -2.08 7.49
N THR A 246 -19.40 -1.11 6.71
CA THR A 246 -18.67 -1.37 5.46
C THR A 246 -17.44 -2.24 5.75
N LEU A 247 -16.65 -1.88 6.75
CA LEU A 247 -15.44 -2.64 7.12
C LEU A 247 -15.76 -4.09 7.53
N ALA A 248 -16.90 -4.32 8.20
CA ALA A 248 -17.37 -5.66 8.55
C ALA A 248 -17.59 -6.52 7.29
N HIS A 249 -18.22 -5.99 6.24
CA HIS A 249 -18.42 -6.74 4.99
C HIS A 249 -17.10 -7.21 4.36
N PHE A 250 -16.09 -6.34 4.32
CA PHE A 250 -14.78 -6.71 3.74
C PHE A 250 -14.02 -7.72 4.59
N THR A 251 -14.04 -7.58 5.91
CA THR A 251 -13.34 -8.50 6.81
C THR A 251 -14.04 -9.86 6.89
N GLU A 252 -15.37 -9.91 6.93
CA GLU A 252 -16.17 -11.15 6.89
C GLU A 252 -16.09 -11.88 5.54
N ALA A 253 -15.88 -11.15 4.45
CA ALA A 253 -15.67 -11.75 3.14
C ALA A 253 -14.38 -12.57 3.07
N CYS A 254 -13.37 -12.28 3.89
CA CYS A 254 -12.07 -12.96 3.84
C CYS A 254 -12.12 -14.30 4.58
N LYS A 255 -11.71 -15.39 3.92
CA LYS A 255 -11.68 -16.74 4.54
C LYS A 255 -10.66 -16.85 5.67
N GLN A 256 -9.47 -16.27 5.49
CA GLN A 256 -8.33 -16.37 6.40
C GLN A 256 -7.51 -15.07 6.37
N LEU A 257 -8.06 -14.01 6.94
CA LEU A 257 -7.35 -12.75 7.05
C LEU A 257 -6.19 -12.90 8.05
N LYS A 258 -4.94 -12.75 7.58
CA LYS A 258 -3.70 -12.88 8.36
C LYS A 258 -3.17 -11.53 8.83
N SER A 259 -3.30 -10.49 8.02
CA SER A 259 -2.86 -9.14 8.37
C SER A 259 -3.96 -8.12 8.15
N PHE A 260 -4.19 -7.28 9.16
CA PHE A 260 -5.10 -6.14 9.06
C PHE A 260 -4.42 -4.88 9.60
N ALA A 261 -4.29 -3.87 8.75
CA ALA A 261 -3.79 -2.54 9.13
C ALA A 261 -4.84 -1.48 8.78
N TYR A 262 -5.20 -0.64 9.74
CA TYR A 262 -6.16 0.45 9.58
C TYR A 262 -5.65 1.72 10.26
N GLU A 263 -5.38 2.74 9.47
CA GLU A 263 -4.95 4.06 9.92
C GLU A 263 -6.12 5.03 9.72
N HIS A 264 -6.70 5.48 10.83
CA HIS A 264 -7.87 6.33 10.79
C HIS A 264 -7.53 7.81 10.62
N ASP A 265 -8.01 8.41 9.54
CA ASP A 265 -7.91 9.85 9.28
C ASP A 265 -9.31 10.48 9.27
N ILE A 266 -9.56 11.44 10.17
CA ILE A 266 -10.84 12.14 10.27
C ILE A 266 -11.04 13.15 9.14
N HIS A 267 -9.96 13.67 8.56
CA HIS A 267 -10.02 14.65 7.47
C HIS A 267 -10.57 14.03 6.17
N ASN A 268 -10.52 12.71 6.07
CA ASN A 268 -11.11 11.96 4.97
C ASN A 268 -12.62 11.70 5.13
N ASP A 269 -13.28 12.22 6.17
CA ASP A 269 -14.74 12.32 6.20
C ASP A 269 -15.21 13.65 5.59
N LEU A 270 -15.62 13.62 4.33
CA LEU A 270 -16.07 14.78 3.59
C LEU A 270 -17.55 15.11 3.83
N ARG A 271 -18.25 14.39 4.74
CA ARG A 271 -19.69 14.58 5.01
C ARG A 271 -20.02 15.76 5.91
N SER A 272 -19.03 16.59 6.28
CA SER A 272 -19.22 17.80 7.09
C SER A 272 -19.80 17.56 8.50
N ARG A 273 -19.85 16.30 8.96
CA ARG A 273 -20.29 15.90 10.30
C ARG A 273 -19.07 15.68 11.18
N ARG A 274 -19.17 15.95 12.49
CA ARG A 274 -18.14 15.60 13.46
C ARG A 274 -17.91 14.08 13.42
N SER A 275 -16.88 13.65 12.70
CA SER A 275 -16.58 12.24 12.55
C SER A 275 -16.17 11.66 13.89
N PRO A 276 -16.68 10.47 14.25
CA PRO A 276 -16.26 9.79 15.46
C PRO A 276 -14.77 9.50 15.36
N ASN A 277 -14.00 9.94 16.36
CA ASN A 277 -12.58 9.62 16.48
C ASN A 277 -12.38 8.10 16.64
N LEU A 278 -11.14 7.64 16.48
CA LEU A 278 -10.82 6.21 16.56
C LEU A 278 -11.23 5.57 17.89
N ILE A 279 -11.06 6.29 19.01
CA ILE A 279 -11.39 5.82 20.37
C ILE A 279 -12.86 5.35 20.43
N SER A 280 -13.77 6.15 19.86
CA SER A 280 -15.20 5.82 19.82
C SER A 280 -15.55 4.66 18.88
N LYS A 281 -14.66 4.32 17.93
CA LYS A 281 -14.85 3.20 17.00
C LYS A 281 -14.38 1.85 17.54
N PHE A 282 -13.55 1.81 18.61
CA PHE A 282 -12.98 0.55 19.09
C PHE A 282 -14.02 -0.53 19.35
N GLU A 283 -15.12 -0.24 20.05
CA GLU A 283 -16.19 -1.23 20.32
C GLU A 283 -16.74 -1.87 19.05
N SER A 284 -16.92 -1.07 17.99
CA SER A 284 -17.32 -1.60 16.68
C SER A 284 -16.20 -2.31 15.93
N LEU A 285 -14.93 -1.93 16.11
CA LEU A 285 -13.80 -2.67 15.57
C LEU A 285 -13.65 -4.06 16.20
N PHE A 286 -14.04 -4.22 17.49
CA PHE A 286 -14.10 -5.53 18.13
C PHE A 286 -15.05 -6.48 17.40
N SER A 287 -16.24 -6.02 17.00
CA SER A 287 -17.19 -6.87 16.28
C SER A 287 -16.69 -7.17 14.87
N VAL A 288 -16.21 -6.16 14.14
CA VAL A 288 -15.63 -6.30 12.79
C VAL A 288 -14.55 -7.36 12.72
N LEU A 289 -13.61 -7.37 13.67
CA LEU A 289 -12.48 -8.31 13.65
C LEU A 289 -12.75 -9.65 14.35
N THR A 290 -13.93 -9.81 14.99
CA THR A 290 -14.29 -11.06 15.67
C THR A 290 -14.17 -12.30 14.77
N PRO A 291 -14.65 -12.29 13.51
CA PRO A 291 -14.55 -13.43 12.60
C PRO A 291 -13.11 -13.87 12.30
N SER A 292 -12.17 -12.93 12.28
CA SER A 292 -10.78 -13.15 11.86
C SER A 292 -9.82 -13.39 13.03
N ARG A 293 -10.30 -13.38 14.29
CA ARG A 293 -9.44 -13.52 15.49
C ARG A 293 -8.56 -14.76 15.48
N ALA A 294 -9.05 -15.86 14.90
CA ALA A 294 -8.32 -17.12 14.85
C ALA A 294 -7.29 -17.17 13.72
N SER A 295 -7.37 -16.30 12.70
CA SER A 295 -6.43 -16.30 11.57
C SER A 295 -5.44 -15.13 11.60
N LEU A 296 -5.73 -14.06 12.32
CA LEU A 296 -4.89 -12.86 12.37
C LEU A 296 -3.54 -13.16 13.04
N GLU A 297 -2.49 -12.85 12.31
CA GLU A 297 -1.08 -12.92 12.71
C GLU A 297 -0.48 -11.52 12.92
N ARG A 298 -1.00 -10.50 12.22
CA ARG A 298 -0.57 -9.11 12.33
C ARG A 298 -1.75 -8.16 12.45
N LEU A 299 -1.68 -7.24 13.41
CA LEU A 299 -2.68 -6.20 13.61
C LEU A 299 -1.99 -4.84 13.76
N SER A 300 -2.47 -3.85 13.02
CA SER A 300 -2.11 -2.44 13.20
C SER A 300 -3.37 -1.59 13.17
N ILE A 301 -3.59 -0.81 14.23
CA ILE A 301 -4.70 0.14 14.30
C ILE A 301 -4.13 1.47 14.78
N ARG A 302 -4.09 2.43 13.86
CA ARG A 302 -3.58 3.79 14.08
C ARG A 302 -4.69 4.80 13.88
N GLY A 303 -4.49 6.00 14.37
CA GLY A 303 -5.42 7.09 14.17
C GLY A 303 -4.74 8.44 14.26
N ASP A 304 -5.53 9.48 14.01
CA ASP A 304 -5.06 10.86 14.03
C ASP A 304 -4.43 11.26 15.37
N HIS A 305 -3.15 11.62 15.30
CA HIS A 305 -2.31 12.13 16.38
C HIS A 305 -2.92 13.27 17.20
N HIS A 306 -3.76 14.12 16.61
CA HIS A 306 -4.35 15.26 17.31
C HIS A 306 -5.47 14.88 18.28
N MET A 307 -5.93 13.62 18.25
CA MET A 307 -7.16 13.19 18.93
C MET A 307 -6.99 11.88 19.73
N LEU A 308 -5.76 11.35 19.83
CA LEU A 308 -5.47 10.09 20.53
C LEU A 308 -4.86 10.33 21.90
N TYR A 309 -5.55 9.83 22.94
CA TYR A 309 -5.03 9.71 24.30
C TYR A 309 -4.40 8.33 24.50
N GLN A 310 -3.43 8.20 25.42
CA GLN A 310 -2.70 6.96 25.70
C GLN A 310 -3.59 5.73 25.96
N ARG A 311 -4.81 5.95 26.46
CA ARG A 311 -5.88 4.95 26.66
C ARG A 311 -6.23 4.11 25.41
N HIS A 312 -5.99 4.59 24.18
CA HIS A 312 -6.24 3.76 22.98
C HIS A 312 -5.37 2.49 22.98
N MET A 313 -4.16 2.53 23.54
CA MET A 313 -3.29 1.35 23.65
C MET A 313 -3.93 0.26 24.51
N LEU A 314 -4.63 0.62 25.61
CA LEU A 314 -5.40 -0.34 26.40
C LEU A 314 -6.57 -0.92 25.61
N GLN A 315 -7.27 -0.12 24.82
CA GLN A 315 -8.36 -0.60 23.97
C GLN A 315 -7.85 -1.58 22.91
N LEU A 316 -6.70 -1.29 22.33
CA LEU A 316 -6.05 -2.13 21.34
C LEU A 316 -5.49 -3.42 21.94
N ALA A 317 -4.88 -3.36 23.13
CA ALA A 317 -4.46 -4.55 23.86
C ALA A 317 -5.68 -5.45 24.19
N ARG A 318 -6.80 -4.86 24.63
CA ARG A 318 -8.05 -5.59 24.84
C ARG A 318 -8.58 -6.22 23.56
N LEU A 319 -8.46 -5.53 22.42
CA LEU A 319 -8.84 -6.04 21.10
C LEU A 319 -7.99 -7.25 20.69
N ALA A 320 -6.68 -7.15 20.89
CA ALA A 320 -5.71 -8.21 20.61
C ALA A 320 -5.82 -9.41 21.57
N SER A 321 -6.34 -9.24 22.78
CA SER A 321 -6.34 -10.26 23.85
C SER A 321 -6.91 -11.63 23.47
N ARG A 322 -7.81 -11.68 22.48
CA ARG A 322 -8.46 -12.93 22.01
C ARG A 322 -7.92 -13.43 20.67
N MET A 323 -6.83 -12.85 20.16
CA MET A 323 -6.22 -13.23 18.90
C MET A 323 -5.08 -14.21 19.17
N THR A 324 -5.39 -15.50 19.13
CA THR A 324 -4.49 -16.57 19.61
C THR A 324 -3.30 -16.86 18.69
N ASN A 325 -3.31 -16.33 17.47
CA ASN A 325 -2.23 -16.49 16.50
C ASN A 325 -1.48 -15.18 16.23
N LEU A 326 -1.78 -14.12 16.99
CA LEU A 326 -1.18 -12.82 16.79
C LEU A 326 0.31 -12.86 17.16
N ARG A 327 1.16 -12.50 16.20
CA ARG A 327 2.62 -12.45 16.32
C ARG A 327 3.16 -11.02 16.27
N SER A 328 2.51 -10.14 15.53
CA SER A 328 2.90 -8.73 15.42
C SER A 328 1.73 -7.84 15.79
N LEU A 329 1.97 -6.89 16.68
CA LEU A 329 0.99 -5.88 17.07
C LEU A 329 1.62 -4.51 17.04
N ASP A 330 1.03 -3.63 16.26
CA ASP A 330 1.36 -2.22 16.26
C ASP A 330 0.39 -1.50 17.18
N MET A 331 0.92 -0.98 18.28
CA MET A 331 0.19 -0.38 19.39
C MET A 331 -0.34 1.01 19.08
N GLY A 332 0.04 1.58 17.93
CA GLY A 332 -0.31 2.94 17.55
C GLY A 332 0.58 3.97 18.23
N LEU A 333 0.03 5.17 18.36
CA LEU A 333 0.76 6.36 18.76
C LEU A 333 1.07 6.38 20.27
N ILE A 334 2.31 6.64 20.65
CA ILE A 334 2.64 7.10 21.99
C ILE A 334 2.49 8.63 21.98
N ALA A 335 1.39 9.10 22.57
CA ALA A 335 1.07 10.53 22.59
C ALA A 335 1.96 11.27 23.59
N HIS A 336 2.35 12.50 23.23
CA HIS A 336 3.13 13.38 24.11
C HIS A 336 2.28 14.02 25.22
N ASP A 337 0.98 14.23 24.99
CA ASP A 337 0.14 14.90 25.98
C ASP A 337 -0.07 14.02 27.22
N ASP A 338 0.74 14.34 28.23
CA ASP A 338 0.80 13.79 29.57
C ASP A 338 -0.59 13.74 30.21
N ASP A 339 -1.23 12.57 30.13
CA ASP A 339 -1.99 12.11 31.27
C ASP A 339 -0.98 11.39 32.19
N PRO A 340 -0.43 12.06 33.23
CA PRO A 340 0.58 11.46 34.11
C PRO A 340 0.08 10.17 34.77
N ASP A 341 -1.24 9.96 34.85
CA ASP A 341 -1.84 8.73 35.35
C ASP A 341 -1.66 7.53 34.38
N GLN A 342 -1.39 7.78 33.09
CA GLN A 342 -1.28 6.78 32.02
C GLN A 342 0.17 6.51 31.56
N CYS A 343 1.16 7.21 32.14
CA CYS A 343 2.59 6.94 31.98
C CYS A 343 3.17 6.23 33.22
N THR A 344 2.41 5.31 33.81
CA THR A 344 2.75 4.63 35.07
C THR A 344 3.07 3.14 34.84
N PRO A 345 3.88 2.52 35.72
CA PRO A 345 4.13 1.08 35.64
C PRO A 345 2.82 0.28 35.82
N GLU A 346 1.84 0.78 36.59
CA GLU A 346 0.52 0.16 36.74
C GLU A 346 -0.25 0.12 35.42
N PHE A 347 -0.25 1.23 34.66
CA PHE A 347 -0.89 1.29 33.35
C PHE A 347 -0.24 0.31 32.36
N VAL A 348 1.09 0.29 32.29
CA VAL A 348 1.83 -0.62 31.40
C VAL A 348 1.59 -2.07 31.80
N SER A 349 1.55 -2.36 33.11
CA SER A 349 1.19 -3.68 33.63
C SER A 349 -0.23 -4.11 33.24
N GLU A 350 -1.22 -3.21 33.35
CA GLU A 350 -2.58 -3.49 32.89
C GLU A 350 -2.59 -3.79 31.37
N MET A 351 -1.91 -2.97 30.57
CA MET A 351 -1.83 -3.14 29.13
C MET A 351 -1.22 -4.48 28.74
N VAL A 352 -0.05 -4.80 29.27
CA VAL A 352 0.69 -6.03 28.98
C VAL A 352 -0.11 -7.28 29.36
N ARG A 353 -0.91 -7.23 30.44
CA ARG A 353 -1.78 -8.34 30.84
C ARG A 353 -2.88 -8.69 29.84
N TYR A 354 -3.28 -7.76 28.98
CA TYR A 354 -4.22 -8.03 27.91
C TYR A 354 -3.55 -8.53 26.63
N LEU A 355 -2.25 -8.36 26.47
CA LEU A 355 -1.55 -8.76 25.25
C LEU A 355 -1.46 -10.29 25.12
N PRO A 356 -1.60 -10.84 23.91
CA PRO A 356 -1.54 -12.28 23.71
C PRO A 356 -0.10 -12.79 23.93
N PRO A 357 0.08 -13.94 24.63
CA PRO A 357 1.41 -14.49 24.92
C PRO A 357 2.16 -14.99 23.67
N THR A 358 1.47 -15.06 22.52
CA THR A 358 2.05 -15.47 21.22
C THR A 358 2.82 -14.37 20.52
N LEU A 359 2.80 -13.15 21.07
CA LEU A 359 3.35 -11.97 20.44
C LEU A 359 4.89 -12.05 20.36
N GLU A 360 5.42 -11.83 19.16
CA GLU A 360 6.85 -11.81 18.86
C GLU A 360 7.37 -10.40 18.61
N GLU A 361 6.51 -9.51 18.12
CA GLU A 361 6.84 -8.14 17.74
C GLU A 361 5.79 -7.13 18.24
N LEU A 362 6.28 -6.08 18.89
CA LEU A 362 5.51 -4.90 19.26
C LEU A 362 6.09 -3.68 18.55
N THR A 363 5.25 -2.88 17.92
CA THR A 363 5.65 -1.59 17.36
C THR A 363 4.86 -0.44 17.96
N PHE A 364 5.50 0.72 18.03
CA PHE A 364 4.92 1.95 18.53
C PHE A 364 5.23 3.08 17.56
N GLU A 365 4.20 3.78 17.11
CA GLU A 365 4.37 5.08 16.48
C GLU A 365 4.62 6.10 17.60
N ILE A 366 5.45 7.10 17.33
CA ILE A 366 5.80 8.09 18.33
C ILE A 366 5.42 9.48 17.80
N ASP A 367 4.71 10.28 18.61
CA ASP A 367 4.18 11.60 18.24
C ASP A 367 5.28 12.64 18.05
N TRP A 368 5.92 12.64 16.88
CA TRP A 368 6.92 13.64 16.53
C TRP A 368 6.23 14.89 15.96
N GLN A 369 6.47 16.06 16.57
CA GLN A 369 5.94 17.32 16.04
C GLN A 369 7.04 18.16 15.39
N GLU A 370 6.76 18.71 14.20
CA GLU A 370 7.71 19.55 13.44
C GLU A 370 8.23 20.76 14.22
N HIS A 371 7.42 21.30 15.14
CA HIS A 371 7.77 22.47 15.96
C HIS A 371 8.85 22.18 17.02
N TRP A 372 9.24 20.93 17.23
CA TRP A 372 10.20 20.56 18.28
C TRP A 372 11.65 20.84 17.90
N GLY A 373 11.88 21.49 16.76
CA GLY A 373 13.17 21.82 16.15
C GLY A 373 14.26 22.45 17.02
N SER A 374 14.01 22.82 18.30
CA SER A 374 15.05 23.32 19.22
C SER A 374 15.01 22.78 20.66
N LYS A 375 13.95 22.08 21.09
CA LYS A 375 13.84 21.54 22.46
C LYS A 375 14.27 20.08 22.59
N GLY A 376 14.37 19.36 21.47
CA GLY A 376 14.53 17.91 21.50
C GLY A 376 13.22 17.21 21.89
N TRP A 377 13.15 15.93 21.59
CA TRP A 377 12.03 15.08 22.00
C TRP A 377 11.98 14.96 23.54
N GLU A 378 10.85 15.31 24.15
CA GLU A 378 10.55 15.11 25.58
C GLU A 378 9.45 14.05 25.80
N GLY A 379 9.05 13.29 24.77
CA GLY A 379 7.95 12.34 24.91
C GLY A 379 8.32 11.05 25.66
N PRO A 380 7.32 10.23 26.03
CA PRO A 380 7.38 9.39 27.23
C PRO A 380 8.17 8.09 27.02
N THR A 381 9.49 8.19 26.98
CA THR A 381 10.42 7.05 27.00
C THR A 381 10.21 6.14 28.22
N GLU A 382 9.62 6.67 29.29
CA GLU A 382 9.26 5.93 30.50
C GLU A 382 8.32 4.76 30.23
N ILE A 383 7.33 4.91 29.32
CA ILE A 383 6.43 3.80 28.97
C ILE A 383 7.23 2.65 28.35
N LEU A 384 8.18 2.95 27.48
CA LEU A 384 9.05 1.94 26.86
C LEU A 384 10.01 1.32 27.89
N ARG A 385 10.50 2.10 28.88
CA ARG A 385 11.29 1.57 30.01
C ARG A 385 10.47 0.61 30.87
N TYR A 386 9.29 1.01 31.32
CA TYR A 386 8.39 0.13 32.07
C TYR A 386 7.99 -1.11 31.26
N LEU A 387 7.83 -0.98 29.95
CA LEU A 387 7.57 -2.12 29.07
C LEU A 387 8.75 -3.09 29.06
N ALA A 388 9.99 -2.61 29.00
CA ALA A 388 11.18 -3.45 29.05
C ALA A 388 11.23 -4.28 30.35
N ASP A 389 10.86 -3.67 31.49
CA ASP A 389 10.85 -4.34 32.79
C ASP A 389 9.69 -5.36 32.95
N ILE A 390 8.51 -5.02 32.43
CA ILE A 390 7.26 -5.77 32.69
C ILE A 390 7.02 -6.85 31.63
N ALA A 391 7.25 -6.56 30.35
CA ALA A 391 6.93 -7.47 29.24
C ALA A 391 7.53 -8.88 29.38
N PRO A 392 8.79 -9.07 29.81
CA PRO A 392 9.42 -10.40 29.87
C PRO A 392 8.65 -11.41 30.75
N ALA A 393 7.92 -10.93 31.77
CA ALA A 393 7.15 -11.78 32.67
C ALA A 393 5.84 -12.31 32.04
N TYR A 394 5.30 -11.61 31.04
CA TYR A 394 3.97 -11.89 30.46
C TYR A 394 4.02 -12.30 28.98
N LEU A 395 5.05 -11.86 28.26
CA LEU A 395 5.22 -12.06 26.82
C LEU A 395 6.49 -12.86 26.53
N PRO A 396 6.48 -14.18 26.82
CA PRO A 396 7.69 -15.01 26.77
C PRO A 396 8.25 -15.20 25.34
N LEU A 397 7.45 -14.91 24.31
CA LEU A 397 7.87 -15.03 22.90
C LEU A 397 8.28 -13.68 22.29
N LEU A 398 8.21 -12.58 23.04
CA LEU A 398 8.54 -11.26 22.52
C LEU A 398 10.03 -11.20 22.18
N LYS A 399 10.33 -10.94 20.91
CA LYS A 399 11.70 -10.86 20.37
C LYS A 399 12.07 -9.45 19.99
N ARG A 400 11.09 -8.61 19.62
CA ARG A 400 11.33 -7.29 19.06
C ARG A 400 10.35 -6.26 19.59
N VAL A 401 10.89 -5.10 19.97
CA VAL A 401 10.12 -3.89 20.21
C VAL A 401 10.68 -2.81 19.29
N ALA A 402 9.84 -2.13 18.52
CA ALA A 402 10.28 -1.10 17.59
C ALA A 402 9.53 0.22 17.76
N VAL A 403 10.26 1.32 17.64
CA VAL A 403 9.69 2.63 17.36
C VAL A 403 9.68 2.83 15.86
N VAL A 404 8.53 3.21 15.30
CA VAL A 404 8.32 3.27 13.85
C VAL A 404 7.81 4.63 13.38
N ASP A 405 7.95 4.89 12.08
CA ASP A 405 7.34 5.99 11.33
C ASP A 405 7.71 7.42 11.77
N TRP A 406 8.92 7.59 12.28
CA TRP A 406 9.52 8.90 12.53
C TRP A 406 10.32 9.40 11.31
N PRO A 407 10.52 10.72 11.13
CA PRO A 407 11.19 11.26 9.94
C PRO A 407 12.67 10.89 9.87
N PRO A 408 13.18 10.33 8.74
CA PRO A 408 14.58 9.95 8.60
C PRO A 408 15.59 11.06 8.96
N LYS A 409 15.20 12.33 8.75
CA LYS A 409 16.03 13.52 9.07
C LYS A 409 16.44 13.62 10.55
N LEU A 410 15.76 12.92 11.45
CA LEU A 410 16.10 12.89 12.87
C LEU A 410 17.31 11.97 13.18
N GLY A 411 17.74 11.14 12.23
CA GLY A 411 18.92 10.28 12.36
C GLY A 411 18.74 9.14 13.35
N HIS A 412 18.95 9.40 14.65
CA HIS A 412 18.73 8.42 15.71
C HIS A 412 17.59 8.89 16.60
N PHE A 413 16.49 8.13 16.59
CA PHE A 413 15.28 8.48 17.31
C PHE A 413 14.71 7.24 18.02
N PRO A 414 14.12 7.37 19.23
CA PRO A 414 14.12 8.55 20.08
C PRO A 414 15.54 8.90 20.60
N PRO A 415 15.78 10.10 21.18
CA PRO A 415 17.11 10.49 21.67
C PRO A 415 17.71 9.51 22.69
N ASP A 416 16.86 8.87 23.50
CA ASP A 416 17.24 7.88 24.52
C ASP A 416 17.44 6.46 23.96
N PHE A 417 17.60 6.31 22.63
CA PHE A 417 17.70 5.02 21.96
C PHE A 417 18.70 4.07 22.62
N ALA A 418 19.90 4.55 22.96
CA ALA A 418 20.95 3.71 23.56
C ALA A 418 20.53 3.12 24.91
N THR A 419 19.88 3.92 25.75
CA THR A 419 19.37 3.49 27.05
C THR A 419 18.26 2.46 26.86
N LEU A 420 17.28 2.73 26.00
CA LEU A 420 16.19 1.79 25.71
C LEU A 420 16.72 0.48 25.12
N TYR A 421 17.67 0.56 24.20
CA TYR A 421 18.33 -0.59 23.61
C TYR A 421 18.96 -1.48 24.68
N GLN A 422 19.63 -0.89 25.67
CA GLN A 422 20.22 -1.64 26.77
C GLN A 422 19.15 -2.29 27.67
N CYS A 423 18.10 -1.55 28.06
CA CYS A 423 17.00 -2.08 28.88
C CYS A 423 16.35 -3.33 28.24
N PHE A 424 16.06 -3.30 26.94
CA PHE A 424 15.49 -4.46 26.24
C PHE A 424 16.51 -5.59 26.04
N ALA A 425 17.77 -5.27 25.78
CA ALA A 425 18.83 -6.25 25.57
C ALA A 425 19.09 -7.11 26.82
N GLU A 426 18.94 -6.55 28.03
CA GLU A 426 19.04 -7.30 29.30
C GLU A 426 18.04 -8.47 29.37
N HIS A 427 16.93 -8.37 28.65
CA HIS A 427 15.89 -9.40 28.55
C HIS A 427 15.92 -10.18 27.23
N ASN A 428 16.99 -10.08 26.43
CA ASN A 428 17.12 -10.67 25.09
C ASN A 428 16.05 -10.19 24.08
N ILE A 429 15.52 -8.98 24.27
CA ILE A 429 14.58 -8.35 23.34
C ILE A 429 15.37 -7.35 22.48
N HIS A 430 15.19 -7.42 21.16
CA HIS A 430 15.79 -6.46 20.24
C HIS A 430 14.97 -5.18 20.18
N PHE A 431 15.56 -4.06 20.61
CA PHE A 431 14.97 -2.74 20.39
C PHE A 431 15.41 -2.19 19.04
N ALA A 432 14.45 -1.77 18.23
CA ALA A 432 14.69 -1.20 16.90
C ALA A 432 14.09 0.20 16.78
N SER A 433 14.68 1.00 15.89
CA SER A 433 14.14 2.28 15.48
C SER A 433 14.08 2.32 13.96
N ILE A 434 12.87 2.48 13.42
CA ILE A 434 12.58 2.36 12.00
C ILE A 434 11.99 3.69 11.52
N PRO A 435 12.70 4.45 10.67
CA PRO A 435 12.14 5.68 10.12
C PRO A 435 11.01 5.38 9.13
N VAL A 436 10.13 6.35 8.91
CA VAL A 436 9.09 6.26 7.87
C VAL A 436 9.75 6.09 6.50
N THR A 437 9.18 5.20 5.69
CA THR A 437 9.58 5.07 4.28
C THR A 437 8.88 6.15 3.48
N ILE A 438 9.66 7.08 2.91
CA ILE A 438 9.13 8.20 2.13
C ILE A 438 8.87 7.71 0.69
N ASP A 439 7.60 7.50 0.35
CA ASP A 439 7.15 7.20 -1.02
C ASP A 439 7.09 8.50 -1.86
N ALA A 440 8.20 9.24 -1.99
CA ALA A 440 8.32 10.42 -2.84
C ALA A 440 9.07 10.09 -4.15
N PRO A 441 8.78 10.80 -5.26
CA PRO A 441 9.47 10.59 -6.54
C PRO A 441 10.97 10.94 -6.53
N ASP A 442 11.46 11.60 -5.48
CA ASP A 442 12.88 11.82 -5.25
C ASP A 442 13.28 11.08 -3.95
N PRO A 443 13.72 9.82 -4.02
CA PRO A 443 14.38 9.20 -2.88
C PRO A 443 15.62 10.02 -2.55
N ILE A 444 15.83 10.26 -1.26
CA ILE A 444 17.10 10.66 -0.60
C ILE A 444 18.27 10.66 -1.61
N ARG A 445 18.71 11.85 -2.04
CA ARG A 445 19.83 11.96 -2.97
C ARG A 445 21.10 11.60 -2.21
N ILE A 446 21.64 10.43 -2.51
CA ILE A 446 22.98 10.04 -2.09
C ILE A 446 23.93 10.90 -2.91
N SER A 447 24.72 11.75 -2.24
CA SER A 447 25.68 12.60 -2.93
C SER A 447 26.90 11.77 -3.34
N ASP A 448 27.15 11.66 -4.65
CA ASP A 448 28.24 10.85 -5.23
C ASP A 448 29.66 11.41 -4.98
N PHE A 449 29.79 12.50 -4.22
CA PHE A 449 31.06 13.24 -4.01
C PHE A 449 31.68 13.05 -2.62
N VAL A 450 31.55 11.87 -2.01
CA VAL A 450 31.98 11.65 -0.61
C VAL A 450 33.11 10.61 -0.49
N GLU A 451 34.05 10.89 0.43
CA GLU A 451 35.10 9.96 0.85
C GLU A 451 34.56 8.56 1.24
N PRO A 452 35.29 7.47 0.92
CA PRO A 452 34.89 6.11 1.28
C PRO A 452 34.66 5.96 2.79
N GLY A 453 33.47 5.45 3.19
CA GLY A 453 33.12 5.14 4.57
C GLY A 453 32.08 6.06 5.22
N TRP A 454 31.63 7.10 4.53
CA TRP A 454 30.59 8.02 4.99
C TRP A 454 29.40 8.02 4.02
N ILE A 455 28.17 8.09 4.54
CA ILE A 455 26.96 8.34 3.77
C ILE A 455 26.47 9.74 4.17
N PHE A 456 26.54 10.71 3.24
CA PHE A 456 25.86 12.00 3.42
C PHE A 456 24.54 11.95 2.65
N VAL A 457 23.46 12.21 3.37
CA VAL A 457 22.11 12.31 2.84
C VAL A 457 21.84 13.79 2.57
N GLU A 458 21.67 14.17 1.31
CA GLU A 458 21.21 15.50 0.96
C GLU A 458 19.68 15.46 0.93
N VAL A 459 19.07 16.12 1.92
CA VAL A 459 17.61 16.23 2.02
C VAL A 459 17.16 17.30 1.04
N ALA A 460 16.42 16.92 0.00
CA ALA A 460 15.66 17.89 -0.75
C ALA A 460 14.59 18.48 0.18
N ASP A 461 14.65 19.77 0.47
CA ASP A 461 13.58 20.48 1.16
C ASP A 461 12.32 20.37 0.29
N VAL A 462 11.45 19.43 0.64
CA VAL A 462 10.07 19.44 0.17
C VAL A 462 9.35 20.43 1.08
N GLU A 463 9.03 21.61 0.56
CA GLU A 463 8.06 22.49 1.21
C GLU A 463 6.75 21.71 1.34
N TRP A 464 6.42 21.30 2.57
CA TRP A 464 5.13 20.72 2.91
C TRP A 464 4.08 21.82 2.78
N HIS A 465 3.33 21.81 1.68
CA HIS A 465 2.06 22.51 1.62
C HIS A 465 0.99 21.56 2.15
N TYR A 466 0.69 21.67 3.44
CA TYR A 466 -0.49 21.05 4.09
C TYR A 466 -1.79 21.61 3.52
#